data_AF-A0A6I1I5L1-F1
#
_entry.id   AF-A0A6I1I5L1-F1
#
_cell.length_a   1.000
_cell.length_b   1.000
_cell.length_c   1.000
_cell.angle_alpha   90.00
_cell.angle_beta   90.00
_cell.angle_gamma   90.00
#
_symmetry.space_group_name_H-M   'P 1'
#
loop_
_entity.id
_entity.type
_entity.pdbx_description
1 polymer ?
#
loop_
_entity_poly.entity_id
_entity_poly.type
_entity_poly.pdbx_seq_one_letter_code
_entity_poly.pdbx_strand_id
1 'polypeptide(L)'
;MENVPANIWYLPGPMFQYNEDVKALARQAGLKIIDANVAVGRANAAEDVPEVTIKAEYIDQGVGERVPTAAELMTARADLLAAHDDLQERERVLAAEKDRVAKQAHENELAATRNAAQAAANEAEAQRLSDEAAKQAAVTQAVAVESKPAKAKAA
;
A
#
# COMPACT_ATOMS: atom_id res chain seq x y z
N MET A 1 22.87 -59.54 -4.10
CA MET A 1 22.69 -58.13 -4.47
C MET A 1 23.27 -58.00 -5.86
N GLU A 2 22.41 -57.86 -6.88
CA GLU A 2 22.87 -57.64 -8.25
C GLU A 2 23.76 -56.40 -8.29
N ASN A 3 24.96 -56.55 -8.82
CA ASN A 3 25.87 -55.44 -9.08
C ASN A 3 25.27 -54.67 -10.27
N VAL A 4 24.37 -53.73 -9.99
CA VAL A 4 23.75 -52.91 -11.04
C VAL A 4 24.85 -52.03 -11.63
N PRO A 5 25.18 -52.15 -12.93
CA PRO A 5 26.27 -51.38 -13.51
C PRO A 5 25.92 -49.89 -13.55
N ALA A 6 26.88 -49.04 -13.19
CA ALA A 6 26.77 -47.59 -13.26
C ALA A 6 26.71 -47.12 -14.73
N ASN A 7 25.51 -46.90 -15.25
CA ASN A 7 25.27 -46.56 -16.66
C ASN A 7 24.29 -45.39 -16.85
N ILE A 8 24.01 -44.62 -15.78
CA ILE A 8 23.07 -43.50 -15.84
C ILE A 8 23.83 -42.19 -15.99
N TRP A 9 23.52 -41.45 -17.06
CA TRP A 9 24.01 -40.10 -17.25
C TRP A 9 22.93 -39.09 -16.81
N TYR A 10 23.19 -38.42 -15.68
CA TYR A 10 22.32 -37.35 -15.19
C TYR A 10 22.66 -36.03 -15.89
N LEU A 11 21.85 -35.67 -16.88
CA LEU A 11 22.07 -34.49 -17.71
C LEU A 11 21.49 -33.23 -17.03
N PRO A 12 22.27 -32.14 -16.87
CA PRO A 12 21.83 -30.91 -16.20
C PRO A 12 20.99 -30.04 -17.15
N GLY A 13 19.77 -30.47 -17.46
CA GLY A 13 18.80 -29.72 -18.24
C GLY A 13 18.34 -30.40 -19.55
N PRO A 14 17.40 -29.77 -20.27
CA PRO A 14 16.84 -30.31 -21.50
C PRO A 14 17.86 -30.51 -22.63
N MET A 15 17.78 -31.64 -23.35
CA MET A 15 18.75 -32.02 -24.40
C MET A 15 18.89 -31.01 -25.55
N PHE A 16 17.88 -30.19 -25.83
CA PHE A 16 17.94 -29.20 -26.93
C PHE A 16 18.89 -28.02 -26.64
N GLN A 17 19.27 -27.86 -25.37
CA GLN A 17 20.13 -26.78 -24.92
C GLN A 17 21.61 -27.00 -25.22
N TYR A 18 22.01 -28.21 -25.61
CA TYR A 18 23.42 -28.57 -25.86
C TYR A 18 23.79 -28.44 -27.34
N ASN A 19 25.07 -28.16 -27.61
CA ASN A 19 25.62 -28.08 -28.96
C ASN A 19 25.77 -29.46 -29.60
N GLU A 20 26.07 -30.48 -28.80
CA GLU A 20 26.32 -31.84 -29.24
C GLU A 20 25.03 -32.67 -29.31
N ASP A 21 25.06 -33.75 -30.10
CA ASP A 21 23.99 -34.76 -30.09
C ASP A 21 24.13 -35.66 -28.85
N VAL A 22 23.55 -35.18 -27.74
CA VAL A 22 23.56 -35.87 -26.44
C VAL A 22 23.01 -37.30 -26.56
N LYS A 23 22.05 -37.55 -27.45
CA LYS A 23 21.46 -38.90 -27.64
C LYS A 23 22.43 -39.83 -28.36
N ALA A 24 23.16 -39.33 -29.36
CA ALA A 24 24.20 -40.10 -30.03
C ALA A 24 25.35 -40.42 -29.07
N LEU A 25 25.80 -39.44 -28.29
CA LEU A 25 26.85 -39.61 -27.28
C LEU A 25 26.47 -40.66 -26.22
N ALA A 26 25.26 -40.58 -25.67
CA ALA A 26 24.78 -41.56 -24.71
C ALA A 26 24.71 -42.96 -25.31
N ARG A 27 24.24 -43.11 -26.56
CA ARG A 27 24.19 -44.41 -27.25
C ARG A 27 25.58 -44.99 -27.50
N GLN A 28 26.54 -44.15 -27.92
CA GLN A 28 27.92 -44.56 -28.17
C GLN A 28 28.62 -45.04 -26.88
N ALA A 29 28.34 -44.37 -25.77
CA ALA A 29 28.87 -44.72 -24.45
C ALA A 29 28.05 -45.80 -23.71
N GLY A 30 26.93 -46.27 -24.27
CA GLY A 30 26.05 -47.26 -23.62
C GLY A 30 25.31 -46.73 -22.39
N LEU A 31 25.10 -45.41 -22.30
CA LEU A 31 24.53 -44.70 -21.17
C LEU A 31 23.01 -44.44 -21.34
N LYS A 32 22.31 -44.37 -20.21
CA LYS A 32 20.90 -43.96 -20.11
C LYS A 32 20.81 -42.54 -19.59
N ILE A 33 20.22 -41.62 -20.36
CA ILE A 33 20.05 -40.23 -19.96
C ILE A 33 18.86 -40.10 -19.00
N ILE A 34 19.08 -39.45 -17.86
CA ILE A 34 18.04 -39.03 -16.91
C ILE A 34 18.21 -37.53 -16.64
N ASP A 35 17.11 -36.81 -16.49
CA ASP A 35 17.15 -35.39 -16.11
C ASP A 35 17.60 -35.25 -14.65
N ALA A 36 18.70 -34.53 -14.43
CA ALA A 36 19.27 -34.31 -13.10
C ALA A 36 18.34 -33.50 -12.17
N ASN A 37 17.44 -32.67 -12.72
CA ASN A 37 16.54 -31.81 -11.93
C ASN A 37 15.35 -32.57 -11.33
N VAL A 38 14.97 -33.69 -11.95
CA VAL A 38 13.81 -34.50 -11.53
C VAL A 38 14.25 -35.71 -10.69
N ALA A 39 15.54 -36.04 -10.71
CA ALA A 39 16.09 -37.18 -9.99
C ALA A 39 16.20 -36.90 -8.48
N VAL A 40 15.51 -37.70 -7.66
CA VAL A 40 15.55 -37.65 -6.18
C VAL A 40 16.91 -38.14 -5.62
N GLY A 41 17.79 -38.66 -6.48
CA GLY A 41 19.14 -39.09 -6.14
C GLY A 41 19.93 -39.55 -7.37
N ARG A 42 21.23 -39.79 -7.21
CA ARG A 42 22.17 -40.15 -8.29
C ARG A 42 22.64 -41.60 -8.21
N ALA A 43 21.72 -42.53 -8.01
CA ALA A 43 22.05 -43.95 -7.96
C ALA A 43 22.49 -44.46 -9.34
N ASN A 44 23.52 -45.32 -9.39
CA ASN A 44 24.07 -45.88 -10.64
C ASN A 44 24.54 -44.82 -11.65
N ALA A 45 24.91 -43.62 -11.17
CA ALA A 45 25.49 -42.58 -12.01
C ALA A 45 26.80 -43.08 -12.63
N ALA A 46 26.92 -42.98 -13.95
CA ALA A 46 28.14 -43.31 -14.65
C ALA A 46 29.27 -42.36 -14.23
N GLU A 47 30.45 -42.93 -13.98
CA GLU A 47 31.65 -42.15 -13.63
C GLU A 47 32.28 -41.50 -14.87
N ASP A 48 32.22 -42.20 -16.00
CA ASP A 48 32.72 -41.73 -17.30
C ASP A 48 31.55 -41.27 -18.18
N VAL A 49 31.37 -39.94 -18.25
CA VAL A 49 30.30 -39.30 -19.03
C VAL A 49 30.89 -38.37 -20.09
N PRO A 50 30.31 -38.33 -21.30
CA PRO A 50 30.74 -37.40 -22.34
C PRO A 50 30.63 -35.93 -21.91
N GLU A 51 31.63 -35.13 -22.25
CA GLU A 51 31.59 -33.68 -22.06
C GLU A 51 30.65 -33.04 -23.10
N VAL A 52 29.75 -32.16 -22.64
CA VAL A 52 28.76 -31.46 -23.47
C VAL A 52 28.71 -29.99 -23.10
N THR A 53 28.49 -29.14 -24.10
CA THR A 53 28.50 -27.68 -23.93
C THR A 53 27.10 -27.11 -24.22
N ILE A 54 26.60 -26.24 -23.35
CA ILE A 54 25.31 -25.54 -23.55
C ILE A 54 25.48 -24.48 -24.66
N LYS A 55 24.51 -24.39 -25.58
CA LYS A 55 24.46 -23.36 -26.63
C LYS A 55 24.36 -21.98 -25.98
N ALA A 56 25.08 -21.01 -26.54
CA ALA A 56 25.14 -19.64 -26.00
C ALA A 56 23.76 -19.01 -25.73
N GLU A 57 22.76 -19.32 -26.56
CA GLU A 57 21.37 -18.85 -26.40
C GLU A 57 20.66 -19.33 -25.13
N TYR A 58 21.10 -20.44 -24.52
CA TYR A 58 20.54 -20.97 -23.26
C TYR A 58 21.44 -20.73 -22.05
N ILE A 59 22.67 -20.25 -22.24
CA ILE A 59 23.56 -19.85 -21.14
C ILE A 59 22.94 -18.66 -20.37
N ASP A 60 22.20 -17.79 -21.08
CA ASP A 60 21.54 -16.61 -20.49
C ASP A 60 20.25 -16.96 -19.72
N GLN A 61 19.70 -18.16 -19.92
CA GLN A 61 18.47 -18.62 -19.26
C GLN A 61 18.70 -19.71 -18.20
N GLY A 62 19.96 -20.11 -17.98
CA GLY A 62 20.32 -21.24 -17.14
C GLY A 62 21.48 -20.94 -16.21
N VAL A 63 21.14 -20.44 -15.01
CA VAL A 63 22.00 -20.42 -13.80
C VAL A 63 23.33 -19.70 -13.97
N GLY A 64 23.24 -18.38 -13.96
CA GLY A 64 24.36 -17.48 -13.77
C GLY A 64 23.84 -16.11 -13.41
N GLU A 65 23.15 -15.99 -12.27
CA GLU A 65 22.88 -14.67 -11.70
C GLU A 65 24.24 -13.99 -11.54
N ARG A 66 24.53 -13.02 -12.42
CA ARG A 66 25.76 -12.25 -12.38
C ARG A 66 25.91 -11.76 -10.94
N VAL A 67 26.88 -12.31 -10.22
CA VAL A 67 27.16 -11.86 -8.86
C VAL A 67 27.51 -10.37 -8.98
N PRO A 68 26.75 -9.48 -8.33
CA PRO A 68 27.04 -8.06 -8.38
C PRO A 68 28.48 -7.84 -7.90
N THR A 69 29.22 -7.01 -8.60
CA THR A 69 30.56 -6.62 -8.19
C THR A 69 30.49 -5.90 -6.84
N ALA A 70 31.59 -5.92 -6.09
CA ALA A 70 31.67 -5.19 -4.82
C ALA A 70 31.35 -3.69 -4.99
N ALA A 71 31.70 -3.10 -6.13
CA ALA A 71 31.37 -1.72 -6.46
C ALA A 71 29.85 -1.51 -6.60
N GLU A 72 29.16 -2.39 -7.34
CA GLU A 72 27.70 -2.33 -7.50
C GLU A 72 26.97 -2.51 -6.16
N LEU A 73 27.45 -3.42 -5.29
CA LEU A 73 26.89 -3.60 -3.95
C LEU A 73 27.10 -2.38 -3.05
N MET A 74 28.26 -1.73 -3.13
CA MET A 74 28.54 -0.52 -2.35
C MET A 74 27.67 0.67 -2.81
N THR A 75 27.47 0.82 -4.11
CA THR A 75 26.53 1.81 -4.67
C THR A 75 25.10 1.52 -4.20
N ALA A 76 24.63 0.28 -4.36
CA ALA A 76 23.29 -0.10 -3.92
C ALA A 76 23.08 0.11 -2.40
N ARG A 77 24.12 -0.15 -1.59
CA ARG A 77 24.08 0.12 -0.14
C ARG A 77 24.01 1.62 0.15
N ALA A 78 24.74 2.45 -0.61
CA ALA A 78 24.68 3.91 -0.45
C ALA A 78 23.30 4.47 -0.83
N ASP A 79 22.72 3.99 -1.92
CA ASP A 79 21.37 4.37 -2.35
C ASP A 79 20.31 3.96 -1.31
N LEU A 80 20.45 2.76 -0.73
CA LEU A 80 19.55 2.29 0.31
C LEU A 80 19.64 3.13 1.59
N LEU A 81 20.86 3.55 1.97
CA LEU A 81 21.07 4.44 3.12
C LEU A 81 20.45 5.83 2.87
N ALA A 82 20.65 6.39 1.68
CA ALA A 82 20.03 7.66 1.31
C ALA A 82 18.50 7.58 1.34
N ALA A 83 17.93 6.50 0.78
CA ALA A 83 16.48 6.27 0.81
C ALA A 83 15.93 6.09 2.22
N HIS A 84 16.70 5.46 3.11
CA HIS A 84 16.35 5.33 4.52
C HIS A 84 16.30 6.70 5.22
N ASP A 85 17.31 7.55 5.01
CA ASP A 85 17.36 8.87 5.62
C ASP A 85 16.23 9.79 5.11
N ASP A 86 15.92 9.73 3.81
CA ASP A 86 14.78 10.40 3.20
C ASP A 86 13.44 9.94 3.83
N LEU A 87 13.30 8.63 4.08
CA LEU A 87 12.10 8.09 4.71
C LEU A 87 11.94 8.59 6.14
N GLN A 88 13.02 8.61 6.93
CA GLN A 88 12.99 9.13 8.29
C GLN A 88 12.61 10.61 8.34
N GLU A 89 13.09 11.42 7.38
CA GLU A 89 12.71 12.83 7.33
C GLU A 89 11.23 13.01 6.99
N ARG A 90 10.71 12.22 6.04
CA ARG A 90 9.28 12.22 5.71
C ARG A 90 8.41 11.81 6.90
N GLU A 91 8.85 10.84 7.71
CA GLU A 91 8.15 10.45 8.93
C GLU A 91 8.09 11.58 9.95
N ARG A 92 9.19 12.34 10.13
CA ARG A 92 9.21 13.51 11.02
C ARG A 92 8.27 14.61 10.53
N VAL A 93 8.27 14.91 9.23
CA VAL A 93 7.36 15.88 8.64
C VAL A 93 5.90 15.44 8.83
N LEU A 94 5.60 14.17 8.58
CA LEU A 94 4.25 13.63 8.74
C LEU A 94 3.80 13.69 10.21
N ALA A 95 4.68 13.43 11.17
CA ALA A 95 4.39 13.57 12.59
C ALA A 95 4.07 15.04 12.95
N ALA A 96 4.88 15.99 12.48
CA ALA A 96 4.65 17.42 12.71
C ALA A 96 3.33 17.90 12.08
N GLU A 97 2.98 17.42 10.88
CA GLU A 97 1.71 17.73 10.23
C GLU A 97 0.52 17.13 10.98
N LYS A 98 0.63 15.89 11.48
CA LYS A 98 -0.42 15.29 12.33
C LYS A 98 -0.66 16.13 13.59
N ASP A 99 0.40 16.61 14.24
CA ASP A 99 0.27 17.48 15.41
C ASP A 99 -0.40 18.81 15.07
N ARG A 100 -0.07 19.41 13.91
CA ARG A 100 -0.73 20.64 13.43
C ARG A 100 -2.22 20.42 13.15
N VAL A 101 -2.55 19.33 12.46
CA VAL A 101 -3.94 18.98 12.15
C VAL A 101 -4.73 18.71 13.43
N ALA A 102 -4.15 18.01 14.41
CA ALA A 102 -4.79 17.75 15.69
C ALA A 102 -5.07 19.06 16.47
N LYS A 103 -4.10 19.98 16.51
CA LYS A 103 -4.30 21.31 17.11
C LYS A 103 -5.40 22.09 16.40
N GLN A 104 -5.38 22.13 15.06
CA GLN A 104 -6.40 22.81 14.28
C GLN A 104 -7.79 22.20 14.50
N ALA A 105 -7.89 20.86 14.57
CA ALA A 105 -9.15 20.17 14.84
C ALA A 105 -9.70 20.58 16.21
N HIS A 106 -8.86 20.60 17.24
CA HIS A 106 -9.27 21.04 18.58
C HIS A 106 -9.73 22.51 18.59
N GLU A 107 -9.01 23.40 17.91
CA GLU A 107 -9.40 24.81 17.77
C GLU A 107 -10.73 24.96 17.01
N ASN A 108 -10.94 24.17 15.96
CA ASN A 108 -12.18 24.15 15.20
C ASN A 108 -13.36 23.67 16.05
N GLU A 109 -13.18 22.64 16.90
CA GLU A 109 -14.21 22.17 17.84
C GLU A 109 -14.58 23.24 18.87
N LEU A 110 -13.57 23.94 19.43
CA LEU A 110 -13.80 25.06 20.34
C LEU A 110 -14.53 26.21 19.65
N ALA A 111 -14.14 26.54 18.42
CA ALA A 111 -14.81 27.56 17.62
C ALA A 111 -16.26 27.17 17.30
N ALA A 112 -16.52 25.90 16.95
CA ALA A 112 -17.86 25.40 16.71
C ALA A 112 -18.73 25.51 17.97
N THR A 113 -18.18 25.16 19.14
CA THR A 113 -18.88 25.28 20.43
C THR A 113 -19.21 26.74 20.76
N ARG A 114 -18.26 27.66 20.54
CA ARG A 114 -18.50 29.11 20.74
C ARG A 114 -19.56 29.65 19.78
N ASN A 115 -19.49 29.27 18.51
CA ASN A 115 -20.47 29.68 17.52
C ASN A 115 -21.86 29.16 17.85
N ALA A 116 -21.98 27.90 18.30
CA ALA A 116 -23.26 27.33 18.73
C ALA A 116 -23.83 28.06 19.97
N ALA A 117 -22.99 28.36 20.95
CA ALA A 117 -23.40 29.12 22.13
C ALA A 117 -23.85 30.54 21.77
N GLN A 118 -23.13 31.21 20.87
CA GLN A 118 -23.51 32.54 20.39
C GLN A 118 -24.81 32.51 19.60
N ALA A 119 -25.01 31.50 18.74
CA ALA A 119 -26.26 31.32 18.00
C ALA A 119 -27.45 31.15 18.95
N ALA A 120 -27.32 30.30 19.98
CA ALA A 120 -28.36 30.12 20.99
C ALA A 120 -28.65 31.41 21.79
N ALA A 121 -27.61 32.19 22.13
CA ALA A 121 -27.78 33.48 22.80
C ALA A 121 -28.54 34.48 21.91
N ASN A 122 -28.17 34.56 20.63
CA ASN A 122 -28.84 35.43 19.66
C ASN A 122 -30.30 35.04 19.46
N GLU A 123 -30.61 33.74 19.39
CA GLU A 123 -31.98 33.23 19.26
C GLU A 123 -32.82 33.56 20.51
N ALA A 124 -32.25 33.39 21.70
CA ALA A 124 -32.92 33.75 22.95
C ALA A 124 -33.22 35.27 23.04
N GLU A 125 -32.29 36.12 22.59
CA GLU A 125 -32.49 37.57 22.53
C GLU A 125 -33.57 37.95 21.50
N ALA A 126 -33.54 37.33 20.31
CA ALA A 126 -34.58 37.53 19.30
C ALA A 126 -35.97 37.14 19.81
N GLN A 127 -36.08 36.04 20.56
CA GLN A 127 -37.35 35.64 21.18
C GLN A 127 -37.82 36.66 22.23
N ARG A 128 -36.92 37.15 23.08
CA ARG A 128 -37.25 38.18 24.09
C ARG A 128 -37.76 39.47 23.44
N LEU A 129 -37.10 39.93 22.38
CA LEU A 129 -37.53 41.11 21.62
C LEU A 129 -38.89 40.88 20.97
N SER A 130 -39.16 39.68 20.45
CA SER A 130 -40.47 39.31 19.88
C SER A 130 -41.57 39.33 20.93
N ASP A 131 -41.33 38.73 22.10
CA ASP A 131 -42.29 38.70 23.21
C ASP A 131 -42.57 40.12 23.75
N GLU A 132 -41.54 40.97 23.84
CA GLU A 132 -41.69 42.35 24.26
C GLU A 132 -42.45 43.19 23.24
N ALA A 133 -42.17 43.03 21.95
CA ALA A 133 -42.93 43.66 20.88
C ALA A 133 -44.40 43.21 20.90
N ALA A 134 -44.68 41.93 21.15
CA ALA A 134 -46.03 41.41 21.28
C ALA A 134 -46.78 42.02 22.47
N LYS A 135 -46.10 42.16 23.63
CA LYS A 135 -46.66 42.85 24.80
C LYS A 135 -46.97 44.32 24.52
N GLN A 136 -46.04 45.04 23.89
CA GLN A 136 -46.25 46.44 23.52
C GLN A 136 -47.42 46.61 22.54
N ALA A 137 -47.54 45.71 21.55
CA ALA A 137 -48.67 45.70 20.62
C ALA A 137 -50.00 45.45 21.34
N ALA A 138 -50.05 44.52 22.30
CA ALA A 138 -51.24 44.24 23.11
C ALA A 138 -51.65 45.44 23.98
N VAL A 139 -50.70 46.11 24.63
CA VAL A 139 -50.94 47.35 25.39
C VAL A 139 -51.48 48.44 24.46
N THR A 140 -50.86 48.64 23.30
CA THR A 140 -51.30 49.65 22.31
C THR A 140 -52.72 49.37 21.82
N GLN A 141 -53.07 48.11 21.54
CA GLN A 141 -54.43 47.73 21.16
C GLN A 141 -55.43 47.96 22.31
N ALA A 142 -55.09 47.60 23.55
CA ALA A 142 -55.97 47.81 24.70
C ALA A 142 -56.29 49.30 24.92
N VAL A 143 -55.27 50.16 24.85
CA VAL A 143 -55.44 51.62 24.93
C VAL A 143 -56.31 52.15 23.79
N ALA A 144 -56.15 51.61 22.57
CA ALA A 144 -56.98 52.01 21.42
C ALA A 144 -58.45 51.58 21.54
N VAL A 145 -58.74 50.45 22.21
CA VAL A 145 -60.11 50.00 22.48
C VAL A 145 -60.79 50.86 23.55
N GLU A 146 -60.07 51.22 24.62
CA GLU A 146 -60.57 52.12 25.69
C GLU A 146 -60.83 53.55 25.17
N SER A 147 -60.08 54.01 24.17
CA SER A 147 -60.21 55.36 23.61
C SER A 147 -61.38 55.53 22.62
N LYS A 148 -62.15 54.47 22.33
CA LYS A 148 -63.23 54.52 21.33
C LYS A 148 -64.49 55.17 21.93
N PRO A 149 -64.93 56.36 21.47
CA PRO A 149 -66.03 57.07 22.11
C PRO A 149 -67.34 56.27 21.96
N ALA A 150 -68.05 56.10 23.07
CA ALA A 150 -69.39 55.51 23.10
C ALA A 150 -70.29 56.29 22.14
N LYS A 151 -70.77 55.63 21.08
CA LYS A 151 -71.81 56.18 20.20
C LYS A 151 -73.02 56.53 21.07
N ALA A 152 -73.25 57.83 21.23
CA ALA A 152 -74.46 58.38 21.81
C ALA A 152 -75.68 57.79 21.09
N LYS A 153 -76.53 57.10 21.84
CA LYS A 153 -77.82 56.63 21.37
C LYS A 153 -78.74 57.85 21.37
N ALA A 154 -79.06 58.33 20.16
CA ALA A 154 -80.03 59.40 19.96
C ALA A 154 -81.40 58.97 20.51
N ALA A 155 -82.01 59.85 21.30
CA ALA A 155 -83.42 59.89 21.67
C ALA A 155 -83.94 61.28 21.31
#